data_AF-A0A8I0JHJ3-F1
#
_entry.id   AF-A0A8I0JHJ3-F1
#
_cell.length_a   1.000
_cell.length_b   1.000
_cell.length_c   1.000
_cell.angle_alpha   90.00
_cell.angle_beta   90.00
_cell.angle_gamma   90.00
#
_symmetry.space_group_name_H-M   'P 1'
#
loop_
_entity.id
_entity.type
_entity.pdbx_description
1 polymer ?
#
loop_
_entity_poly.entity_id
_entity_poly.type
_entity_poly.pdbx_seq_one_letter_code
_entity_poly.pdbx_strand_id
1 'polypeptide(L)'
;MREEGITQFVARLPTPMHQELKRLAKAADRSLNTEIVRRLAQTLGEDFAAEQPAAQPVLAEMLSQMRVQTDYMCELLELARDAANPD
;
A
#
# COMPACT_ATOMS: atom_id res chain seq x y z
N MET A 1 -16.81 24.37 22.35
CA MET A 1 -17.00 22.90 22.47
C MET A 1 -15.77 22.25 21.87
N ARG A 2 -15.03 21.42 22.62
CA ARG A 2 -13.92 20.64 22.05
C ARG A 2 -14.55 19.34 21.53
N GLU A 3 -14.43 19.08 20.23
CA GLU A 3 -14.73 17.76 19.68
C GLU A 3 -13.68 16.78 20.24
N GLU A 4 -14.08 15.97 21.20
CA GLU A 4 -13.32 14.79 21.59
C GLU A 4 -13.38 13.81 20.42
N GLY A 5 -12.34 13.84 19.58
CA GLY A 5 -12.22 12.96 18.43
C GLY A 5 -12.34 11.51 18.89
N ILE A 6 -13.26 10.75 18.28
CA ILE A 6 -13.40 9.32 18.52
C ILE A 6 -12.13 8.64 18.00
N THR A 7 -11.15 8.41 18.87
CA THR A 7 -9.87 7.77 18.53
C THR A 7 -9.93 6.24 18.58
N GLN A 8 -11.06 5.68 19.02
CA GLN A 8 -11.24 4.25 19.17
C GLN A 8 -12.58 3.79 18.58
N PHE A 9 -12.52 2.73 17.77
CA PHE A 9 -13.68 2.04 17.21
C PHE A 9 -13.76 0.62 17.77
N VAL A 10 -14.96 0.21 18.21
CA VAL A 10 -15.21 -1.14 18.72
C VAL A 10 -16.19 -1.85 17.79
N ALA A 11 -15.72 -2.90 17.12
CA ALA A 11 -16.56 -3.76 16.29
C ALA A 11 -16.95 -5.03 17.06
N ARG A 12 -18.22 -5.43 16.95
CA ARG A 12 -18.67 -6.77 17.35
C ARG A 12 -18.80 -7.64 16.11
N LEU A 13 -18.12 -8.77 16.13
CA LEU A 13 -18.06 -9.70 15.00
C LEU A 13 -18.68 -11.04 15.39
N PRO A 14 -19.30 -11.77 14.46
CA PRO A 14 -19.68 -13.16 14.67
C PRO A 14 -18.46 -14.00 15.10
N THR A 15 -18.66 -14.93 16.04
CA THR A 15 -17.59 -15.76 16.60
C THR A 15 -16.71 -16.44 15.54
N PRO A 16 -17.27 -17.05 14.47
CA PRO A 16 -16.44 -17.68 13.44
C PRO A 16 -15.51 -16.69 12.73
N MET A 17 -16.02 -15.49 12.43
CA MET A 17 -15.25 -14.44 11.76
C MET A 17 -14.12 -13.92 12.66
N HIS A 18 -14.41 -13.68 13.95
CA HIS A 18 -13.40 -13.25 14.90
C HIS A 18 -12.28 -14.29 15.08
N GLN A 19 -12.64 -15.58 15.16
CA GLN A 19 -11.66 -16.67 15.28
C GLN A 19 -10.74 -16.73 14.07
N GLU A 20 -11.30 -16.61 12.86
CA GLU A 20 -10.52 -16.67 11.63
C GLU A 20 -9.58 -15.46 11.50
N LEU A 21 -10.05 -14.25 11.80
CA LEU A 21 -9.20 -13.05 11.85
C LEU A 21 -8.06 -13.20 12.85
N LYS A 22 -8.34 -13.76 14.04
CA LYS A 22 -7.32 -14.02 15.06
C LYS A 22 -6.28 -15.03 14.60
N ARG A 23 -6.69 -16.09 13.90
CA ARG A 23 -5.80 -17.10 13.31
C ARG A 23 -4.86 -16.47 12.29
N LEU A 24 -5.40 -15.64 11.40
CA LEU A 24 -4.66 -14.97 10.33
C LEU A 24 -3.68 -13.92 10.87
N ALA A 25 -4.11 -13.13 11.85
CA ALA A 25 -3.24 -12.17 12.54
C ALA A 25 -2.04 -12.88 13.18
N LYS A 26 -2.28 -14.00 13.88
CA LYS A 26 -1.21 -14.81 14.48
C LYS A 26 -0.28 -15.42 13.43
N ALA A 27 -0.81 -15.96 12.33
CA ALA A 27 -0.01 -16.56 11.27
C ALA A 27 0.92 -15.54 10.58
N ALA A 28 0.51 -14.27 10.54
CA ALA A 28 1.29 -13.18 9.96
C ALA A 28 2.11 -12.38 10.98
N ASP A 29 2.18 -12.83 12.24
CA ASP A 29 2.84 -12.15 13.36
C ASP A 29 2.42 -10.67 13.53
N ARG A 30 1.10 -10.42 13.49
CA ARG A 30 0.51 -9.07 13.61
C ARG A 30 -0.56 -9.01 14.68
N SER A 31 -0.82 -7.79 15.17
CA SER A 31 -1.96 -7.54 16.05
C SER A 31 -3.29 -7.76 15.32
N LEU A 32 -4.35 -8.09 16.06
CA LEU A 32 -5.70 -8.25 15.49
C LEU A 32 -6.17 -6.95 14.81
N ASN A 33 -5.89 -5.79 15.41
CA ASN A 33 -6.24 -4.49 14.83
C ASN A 33 -5.53 -4.26 13.50
N THR A 34 -4.24 -4.58 13.43
CA THR A 34 -3.45 -4.46 12.19
C THR A 34 -4.02 -5.34 11.08
N GLU A 35 -4.41 -6.58 11.40
CA GLU A 35 -5.01 -7.48 10.42
C GLU A 35 -6.40 -7.02 9.96
N ILE A 36 -7.22 -6.49 10.86
CA ILE A 36 -8.53 -5.91 10.50
C ILE A 36 -8.35 -4.73 9.55
N VAL A 37 -7.49 -3.77 9.89
CA VAL A 37 -7.21 -2.60 9.04
C VAL A 37 -6.66 -3.04 7.68
N ARG A 38 -5.74 -4.00 7.65
CA ARG A 38 -5.19 -4.54 6.41
C ARG A 38 -6.27 -5.11 5.50
N ARG A 39 -7.20 -5.91 6.03
CA ARG A 39 -8.27 -6.51 5.23
C ARG A 39 -9.24 -5.47 4.70
N LEU A 40 -9.61 -4.49 5.53
CA LEU A 40 -10.44 -3.38 5.09
C LEU A 40 -9.76 -2.59 3.97
N ALA A 41 -8.46 -2.28 4.12
CA ALA A 41 -7.68 -1.62 3.07
C ALA A 41 -7.57 -2.46 1.79
N GLN A 42 -7.40 -3.77 1.93
CA GLN A 42 -7.36 -4.70 0.79
C GLN A 42 -8.70 -4.71 0.05
N THR A 43 -9.82 -4.90 0.75
CA THR A 43 -11.15 -4.90 0.13
C THR A 43 -11.47 -3.55 -0.51
N LEU A 44 -11.14 -2.43 0.14
CA LEU A 44 -11.29 -1.10 -0.46
C LEU A 44 -10.44 -0.94 -1.74
N GLY A 45 -9.22 -1.47 -1.75
CA GLY A 45 -8.38 -1.48 -2.95
C GLY A 45 -8.96 -2.34 -4.07
N GLU A 46 -9.50 -3.52 -3.74
CA GLU A 46 -10.18 -4.43 -4.67
C GLU A 46 -11.46 -3.82 -5.23
N ASP A 47 -12.27 -3.16 -4.39
CA ASP A 47 -13.49 -2.46 -4.78
C ASP A 47 -13.16 -1.27 -5.69
N PHE A 48 -12.16 -0.46 -5.34
CA PHE A 48 -11.70 0.65 -6.18
C PHE A 48 -11.18 0.17 -7.54
N ALA A 49 -10.41 -0.92 -7.53
CA ALA A 49 -9.95 -1.60 -8.73
C ALA A 49 -11.11 -2.11 -9.60
N ALA A 50 -12.17 -2.66 -8.99
CA ALA A 50 -13.34 -3.17 -9.67
C ALA A 50 -14.27 -2.07 -10.22
N GLU A 51 -14.32 -0.90 -9.57
CA GLU A 51 -15.09 0.26 -10.02
C GLU A 51 -14.38 1.05 -11.13
N GLN A 52 -13.05 1.01 -11.18
CA GLN A 52 -12.24 1.66 -12.22
C GLN A 52 -11.32 0.67 -12.95
N PRO A 53 -11.86 -0.36 -13.62
CA PRO A 53 -11.06 -1.39 -14.25
C PRO A 53 -10.19 -0.85 -15.39
N ALA A 54 -10.60 0.26 -16.03
CA ALA A 54 -9.84 0.93 -17.08
C ALA A 54 -8.65 1.78 -16.56
N ALA A 55 -8.63 2.17 -15.28
CA ALA A 55 -7.57 3.01 -14.72
C ALA A 55 -6.33 2.22 -14.31
N GLN A 56 -6.49 0.94 -13.93
CA GLN A 56 -5.39 0.08 -13.52
C GLN A 56 -4.30 -0.12 -14.59
N PRO A 57 -4.60 -0.42 -15.87
CA PRO A 57 -3.56 -0.56 -16.88
C PRO A 57 -2.82 0.76 -17.16
N VAL A 58 -3.53 1.89 -17.14
CA VAL A 58 -2.94 3.22 -17.35
C VAL A 58 -2.00 3.59 -16.20
N LEU A 59 -2.41 3.34 -14.96
CA LEU A 59 -1.57 3.57 -13.78
C LEU A 59 -0.34 2.65 -13.76
N ALA A 60 -0.49 1.39 -14.16
CA ALA A 60 0.63 0.46 -14.27
C ALA A 60 1.64 0.93 -15.33
N GLU A 61 1.16 1.40 -16.48
CA GLU A 61 2.00 1.95 -17.54
C GLU A 61 2.72 3.23 -17.10
N MET A 62 2.02 4.17 -16.45
CA MET A 62 2.63 5.37 -15.89
C MET A 62 3.73 5.02 -14.86
N LEU A 63 3.48 4.08 -13.95
CA LEU A 63 4.48 3.64 -12.96
C LEU A 63 5.68 2.93 -13.61
N SER A 64 5.47 2.25 -14.75
CA SER A 64 6.56 1.68 -15.53
C SER A 64 7.39 2.76 -16.20
N GLN A 65 6.75 3.75 -16.82
CA GLN A 65 7.42 4.87 -17.46
C GLN A 65 8.24 5.69 -16.44
N MET A 66 7.67 5.96 -15.26
CA MET A 66 8.38 6.66 -14.19
C MET A 66 9.62 5.93 -13.71
N ARG A 67 9.59 4.58 -13.66
CA ARG A 67 10.77 3.78 -13.33
C ARG A 67 11.87 3.94 -14.37
N VAL A 68 11.54 3.76 -15.65
CA VAL A 68 12.50 3.94 -16.75
C VAL A 68 13.09 5.34 -16.75
N GLN A 69 12.28 6.36 -16.50
CA GLN A 69 12.76 7.74 -16.40
C GLN A 69 13.73 7.93 -15.22
N THR A 70 13.44 7.30 -14.08
CA THR A 70 14.32 7.35 -12.90
C THR A 70 15.65 6.65 -13.17
N ASP A 71 15.63 5.49 -13.81
CA ASP A 71 16.85 4.75 -14.16
C ASP A 71 17.75 5.57 -15.10
N TYR A 72 17.16 6.20 -16.13
CA TYR A 72 17.89 7.09 -17.02
C TYR A 72 18.50 8.29 -16.30
N MET A 73 17.79 8.88 -15.35
CA MET A 73 18.33 9.96 -14.53
C MET A 73 19.52 9.51 -13.70
N CYS A 74 19.47 8.31 -13.12
CA CYS A 74 20.58 7.73 -12.38
C CYS A 74 21.81 7.53 -13.28
N GLU A 75 21.63 6.94 -14.48
CA GLU A 75 22.72 6.76 -15.45
C GLU A 75 23.35 8.09 -15.87
N LEU A 76 22.54 9.12 -16.13
CA LEU A 76 23.06 10.46 -16.45
C LEU A 76 23.86 11.07 -15.30
N LEU A 77 23.43 10.86 -14.05
CA LEU A 77 24.16 11.34 -12.87
C LEU A 77 25.49 10.61 -12.69
N GLU A 78 25.53 9.30 -12.96
CA GLU A 78 26.77 8.52 -12.94
C GLU A 78 27.74 8.99 -14.02
N LEU A 79 27.27 9.16 -15.26
CA LEU A 79 28.09 9.68 -16.36
C LEU A 79 28.62 11.10 -16.06
N ALA A 80 27.79 11.97 -15.49
CA ALA A 80 28.21 13.31 -15.10
C ALA A 80 29.25 13.31 -13.99
N ARG A 81 29.13 12.39 -13.01
CA ARG A 81 30.13 12.22 -11.95
C ARG A 81 31.46 11.74 -12.52
N ASP A 82 31.43 10.76 -13.39
CA ASP A 82 32.65 10.15 -13.95
C ASP A 82 33.35 11.13 -14.91
N ALA A 83 32.59 11.96 -15.64
CA ALA A 83 33.13 13.07 -16.45
C ALA A 83 33.71 14.22 -15.60
N ALA A 84 33.22 14.42 -14.37
CA ALA A 84 33.71 15.45 -13.45
C ALA A 84 34.95 15.01 -12.67
N ASN A 85 35.17 13.70 -12.51
CA ASN A 85 36.38 13.09 -11.96
C ASN A 85 37.05 12.16 -13.01
N PRO A 86 37.58 12.72 -14.11
CA PRO A 86 38.42 11.93 -15.01
C PRO A 86 39.74 11.61 -14.28
N ASP A 87 40.18 10.36 -14.34
CA ASP A 87 41.50 9.93 -13.84
C ASP A 87 42.66 10.84 -14.32
#